data_AF-A0A8D0L1Q2-F1
#
_entry.id   AF-A0A8D0L1Q2-F1
#
_cell.length_a   1.000
_cell.length_b   1.000
_cell.length_c   1.000
_cell.angle_alpha   90.00
_cell.angle_beta   90.00
_cell.angle_gamma   90.00
#
_symmetry.space_group_name_H-M   'P 1'
#
loop_
_entity.id
_entity.type
_entity.pdbx_description
1 polymer ?
#
loop_
_entity_poly.entity_id
_entity_poly.type
_entity_poly.pdbx_seq_one_letter_code
_entity_poly.pdbx_strand_id
1 'polypeptide(L)'
;MELEKSAPDHCCNLTIQVHFSLFCYSFTEKQGGRMVSDFMTPCQVAGDLDKEKQIAFLLKELDILRANNKKLQDKLSEKDKELKTIMLDLELHKRATEAKVAEKTAALVEEVYSAQRERDEAVMARLRLANEERDDALLRAKHLEQSLKELENINPEENDMTLQELLNRINNADTSIAIQKNGAVIVDRLYRTKERKKKIIAEEMNAVIEERDAALSQCKRLEQELHHLKEQNQTSANNTRHLTAENNQERALKEKLLAMKQERETAVQRYRQLEEEIQTLRSLSQEVSLKDQFNCTLSTYENALKSREDIVTITLRQNEELATQLQQALTERANMELKFQQALEAAQEANEKVQK
;
A
#
# COMPACT_ATOMS: atom_id res chain seq x y z
N MET A 1 -7.95 26.31 38.73
CA MET A 1 -8.64 25.02 38.91
C MET A 1 -7.60 24.08 39.47
N GLU A 2 -7.69 23.89 40.78
CA GLU A 2 -6.88 22.97 41.58
C GLU A 2 -7.05 21.57 41.02
N LEU A 3 -5.95 20.82 40.89
CA LEU A 3 -5.98 19.37 40.99
C LEU A 3 -4.67 18.89 41.63
N GLU A 4 -4.87 18.27 42.78
CA GLU A 4 -3.91 17.74 43.74
C GLU A 4 -2.86 16.83 43.10
N LYS A 5 -1.59 17.06 43.43
CA LYS A 5 -0.54 16.06 43.28
C LYS A 5 -0.46 15.23 44.56
N SER A 6 -1.20 14.13 44.58
CA SER A 6 -0.98 13.02 45.50
C SER A 6 0.20 12.18 44.98
N ALA A 7 1.28 12.16 45.74
CA ALA A 7 2.41 11.27 45.52
C ALA A 7 2.17 9.94 46.25
N PRO A 8 2.41 8.77 45.64
CA PRO A 8 2.58 7.54 46.39
C PRO A 8 4.08 7.26 46.59
N ASP A 9 4.56 7.57 47.79
CA ASP A 9 5.72 6.92 48.39
C ASP A 9 5.39 5.44 48.62
N HIS A 10 5.90 4.56 47.77
CA HIS A 10 5.99 3.13 48.09
C HIS A 10 7.32 2.55 47.65
N CYS A 11 8.37 2.95 48.38
CA CYS A 11 9.60 2.20 48.47
C CYS A 11 9.40 1.11 49.55
N CYS A 12 9.02 -0.10 49.14
CA CYS A 12 8.97 -1.27 50.03
C CYS A 12 10.38 -1.73 50.38
N ASN A 13 11.04 -1.04 51.30
CA ASN A 13 12.20 -1.55 52.02
C ASN A 13 11.71 -2.52 53.11
N LEU A 14 11.67 -3.82 52.80
CA LEU A 14 11.57 -4.85 53.83
C LEU A 14 12.99 -5.29 54.22
N THR A 15 13.65 -4.48 55.04
CA THR A 15 14.91 -4.84 55.69
C THR A 15 14.60 -5.87 56.78
N ILE A 16 14.79 -7.15 56.47
CA ILE A 16 14.72 -8.22 57.47
C ILE A 16 16.02 -8.15 58.29
N GLN A 17 15.94 -7.49 59.45
CA GLN A 17 17.00 -7.47 60.45
C GLN A 17 16.99 -8.79 61.22
N VAL A 18 17.84 -9.75 60.82
CA VAL A 18 18.09 -10.96 61.61
C VAL A 18 19.18 -10.65 62.64
N HIS A 19 18.74 -10.41 63.87
CA HIS A 19 19.61 -10.22 65.03
C HIS A 19 20.22 -11.58 65.42
N PHE A 20 21.49 -11.82 65.07
CA PHE A 20 22.22 -13.02 65.49
C PHE A 20 23.01 -12.71 66.77
N SER A 21 22.43 -13.06 67.92
CA SER A 21 23.07 -12.95 69.23
C SER A 21 24.11 -14.08 69.37
N LEU A 22 25.39 -13.73 69.25
CA LEU A 22 26.52 -14.64 69.51
C LEU A 22 26.70 -14.80 71.02
N PHE A 23 26.30 -15.94 71.59
CA PHE A 23 26.55 -16.28 72.99
C PHE A 23 27.94 -16.93 73.11
N CYS A 24 28.95 -16.16 73.46
CA CYS A 24 30.26 -16.68 73.85
C CYS A 24 30.17 -17.26 75.26
N TYR A 25 30.18 -18.58 75.39
CA TYR A 25 30.34 -19.27 76.68
C TYR A 25 31.85 -19.42 76.96
N SER A 26 32.38 -18.65 77.91
CA SER A 26 33.74 -18.78 78.42
C SER A 26 33.80 -19.90 79.47
N PHE A 27 34.58 -20.94 79.20
CA PHE A 27 34.90 -22.01 80.14
C PHE A 27 36.00 -21.51 81.09
N THR A 28 35.73 -21.48 82.40
CA THR A 28 36.72 -21.17 83.44
C THR A 28 37.22 -22.47 84.07
N GLU A 29 38.50 -22.78 83.86
CA GLU A 29 39.24 -23.78 84.63
C GLU A 29 39.39 -23.31 86.07
N LYS A 30 38.94 -24.13 87.04
CA LYS A 30 39.34 -24.01 88.45
C LYS A 30 40.31 -25.13 88.79
N GLN A 31 41.54 -24.73 89.13
CA GLN A 31 42.50 -25.57 89.84
C GLN A 31 41.93 -25.98 91.21
N GLY A 32 42.04 -27.27 91.54
CA GLY A 32 41.70 -27.85 92.83
C GLY A 32 42.75 -28.88 93.23
N GLY A 33 43.31 -28.72 94.43
CA GLY A 33 44.53 -29.36 94.91
C GLY A 33 44.44 -30.84 95.29
N ARG A 34 45.64 -31.40 95.45
CA ARG A 34 46.03 -32.76 95.86
C ARG A 34 45.64 -33.09 97.32
N MET A 35 45.21 -34.32 97.59
CA MET A 35 45.62 -35.08 98.79
C MET A 35 45.40 -36.60 98.61
N VAL A 36 46.35 -37.38 99.15
CA VAL A 36 46.49 -38.85 99.10
C VAL A 36 45.80 -39.47 100.32
N SER A 37 45.22 -40.66 100.20
CA SER A 37 45.14 -41.62 101.32
C SER A 37 44.94 -43.06 100.81
N ASP A 38 45.95 -43.90 101.02
CA ASP A 38 45.90 -45.36 100.90
C ASP A 38 45.00 -45.98 101.98
N PHE A 39 44.33 -47.10 101.67
CA PHE A 39 44.14 -48.29 102.55
C PHE A 39 43.35 -49.36 101.76
N MET A 40 44.02 -50.45 101.37
CA MET A 40 43.41 -51.65 100.77
C MET A 40 43.22 -52.75 101.83
N THR A 41 42.01 -53.30 101.91
CA THR A 41 41.63 -54.43 102.79
C THR A 41 41.47 -55.71 101.94
N PRO A 42 42.13 -56.83 102.28
CA PRO A 42 42.12 -58.03 101.44
C PRO A 42 40.95 -58.97 101.77
N CYS A 43 39.78 -58.74 101.14
CA CYS A 43 38.72 -59.74 100.94
C CYS A 43 37.70 -59.30 99.85
N GLN A 44 38.18 -58.77 98.72
CA GLN A 44 37.31 -58.20 97.66
C GLN A 44 37.58 -58.78 96.26
N VAL A 45 38.52 -59.71 96.12
CA VAL A 45 39.07 -60.15 94.81
C VAL A 45 38.02 -60.73 93.85
N ALA A 46 36.95 -61.40 94.35
CA ALA A 46 35.88 -61.93 93.50
C ALA A 46 34.82 -60.88 93.11
N GLY A 47 34.55 -59.89 93.98
CA GLY A 47 33.62 -58.78 93.70
C GLY A 47 34.27 -57.63 92.91
N ASP A 48 35.59 -57.49 93.01
CA ASP A 48 36.36 -56.51 92.25
C ASP A 48 36.48 -56.90 90.77
N LEU A 49 36.63 -58.19 90.47
CA LEU A 49 36.63 -58.69 89.08
C LEU A 49 35.27 -58.45 88.36
N ASP A 50 34.14 -58.47 89.08
CA ASP A 50 32.82 -58.21 88.49
C ASP A 50 32.58 -56.71 88.26
N LYS A 51 33.01 -55.88 89.22
CA LYS A 51 33.02 -54.41 89.07
C LYS A 51 33.93 -53.96 87.94
N GLU A 52 35.12 -54.56 87.80
CA GLU A 52 36.06 -54.25 86.71
C GLU A 52 35.46 -54.58 85.34
N LYS A 53 34.74 -55.71 85.20
CA LYS A 53 34.01 -56.05 83.97
C LYS A 53 32.90 -55.05 83.67
N GLN A 54 32.14 -54.63 84.68
CA GLN A 54 31.09 -53.63 84.52
C GLN A 54 31.68 -52.25 84.13
N ILE A 55 32.78 -51.86 84.75
CA ILE A 55 33.53 -50.63 84.41
C ILE A 55 34.03 -50.70 82.96
N ALA A 56 34.60 -51.82 82.53
CA ALA A 56 35.06 -52.00 81.15
C ALA A 56 33.92 -51.94 80.13
N PHE A 57 32.75 -52.51 80.46
CA PHE A 57 31.56 -52.42 79.61
C PHE A 57 31.07 -50.97 79.48
N LEU A 58 30.97 -50.24 80.60
CA LEU A 58 30.56 -48.84 80.61
C LEU A 58 31.54 -47.94 79.85
N LEU A 59 32.86 -48.18 79.96
CA LEU A 59 33.86 -47.45 79.18
C LEU A 59 33.70 -47.70 77.68
N LYS A 60 33.46 -48.96 77.28
CA LYS A 60 33.21 -49.32 75.88
C LYS A 60 31.94 -48.66 75.34
N GLU A 61 30.87 -48.63 76.13
CA GLU A 61 29.63 -47.95 75.76
C GLU A 61 29.81 -46.44 75.67
N LEU A 62 30.57 -45.84 76.59
CA LEU A 62 30.92 -44.43 76.57
C LEU A 62 31.77 -44.07 75.35
N ASP A 63 32.70 -44.93 74.95
CA ASP A 63 33.50 -44.75 73.72
C ASP A 63 32.63 -44.86 72.46
N ILE A 64 31.67 -45.79 72.43
CA ILE A 64 30.67 -45.89 71.35
C ILE A 64 29.83 -44.61 71.29
N LEU A 65 29.37 -44.09 72.42
CA LEU A 65 28.60 -42.85 72.48
C LEU A 65 29.42 -41.63 72.04
N ARG A 66 30.69 -41.53 72.44
CA ARG A 66 31.61 -40.48 71.97
C ARG A 66 31.80 -40.54 70.45
N ALA A 67 32.03 -41.74 69.90
CA ALA A 67 32.17 -41.93 68.46
C ALA A 67 30.90 -41.54 67.70
N ASN A 68 29.73 -41.94 68.22
CA ASN A 68 28.43 -41.58 67.63
C ASN A 68 28.17 -40.07 67.71
N ASN A 69 28.46 -39.43 68.84
CA ASN A 69 28.29 -37.98 68.99
C ASN A 69 29.18 -37.21 68.01
N LYS A 70 30.46 -37.61 67.88
CA LYS A 70 31.38 -37.03 66.89
C LYS A 70 30.83 -37.19 65.47
N LYS A 71 30.34 -38.37 65.11
CA LYS A 71 29.74 -38.63 63.80
C LYS A 71 28.48 -37.78 63.54
N LEU A 72 27.66 -37.54 64.56
CA LEU A 72 26.51 -36.65 64.45
C LEU A 72 26.92 -35.19 64.31
N GLN A 73 27.96 -34.75 65.04
CA GLN A 73 28.50 -33.40 64.93
C GLN A 73 29.10 -33.13 63.54
N ASP A 74 29.84 -34.10 62.98
CA ASP A 74 30.38 -34.01 61.61
C ASP A 74 29.24 -33.88 60.59
N LYS A 75 28.20 -34.74 60.68
CA LYS A 75 27.00 -34.66 59.83
C LYS A 75 26.26 -33.34 59.95
N LEU A 76 26.12 -32.82 61.17
CA LEU A 76 25.49 -31.51 61.40
C LEU A 76 26.28 -30.41 60.70
N SER A 77 27.61 -30.42 60.86
CA SER A 77 28.50 -29.44 60.23
C SER A 77 28.47 -29.51 58.69
N GLU A 78 28.30 -30.71 58.13
CA GLU A 78 28.14 -30.93 56.70
C GLU A 78 26.80 -30.38 56.20
N LYS A 79 25.69 -30.68 56.88
CA LYS A 79 24.36 -30.14 56.54
C LYS A 79 24.30 -28.62 56.67
N ASP A 80 24.96 -28.03 57.65
CA ASP A 80 25.07 -26.57 57.77
C ASP A 80 25.80 -25.93 56.59
N LYS A 81 26.84 -26.60 56.04
CA LYS A 81 27.54 -26.12 54.84
C LYS A 81 26.66 -26.25 53.59
N GLU A 82 25.96 -27.37 53.44
CA GLU A 82 24.99 -27.57 52.35
C GLU A 82 23.89 -26.50 52.38
N LEU A 83 23.29 -26.25 53.54
CA LEU A 83 22.27 -25.23 53.73
C LEU A 83 22.76 -23.83 53.36
N LYS A 84 23.97 -23.46 53.82
CA LYS A 84 24.59 -22.17 53.45
C LYS A 84 24.82 -22.04 51.94
N THR A 85 25.21 -23.13 51.28
CA THR A 85 25.42 -23.16 49.83
C THR A 85 24.10 -22.94 49.09
N ILE A 86 23.06 -23.69 49.45
CA ILE A 86 21.72 -23.55 48.85
C ILE A 86 21.16 -22.13 49.07
N MET A 87 21.35 -21.56 50.27
CA MET A 87 20.92 -20.18 50.55
C MET A 87 21.62 -19.16 49.65
N LEU A 88 22.94 -19.29 49.44
CA LEU A 88 23.69 -18.43 48.54
C LEU A 88 23.22 -18.58 47.09
N ASP A 89 22.99 -19.81 46.63
CA ASP A 89 22.50 -20.07 45.28
C ASP A 89 21.11 -19.46 45.03
N LEU A 90 20.21 -19.54 46.02
CA LEU A 90 18.89 -18.91 45.94
C LEU A 90 18.97 -17.38 45.88
N GLU A 91 19.82 -16.77 46.70
CA GLU A 91 20.04 -15.31 46.69
C GLU A 91 20.65 -14.85 45.35
N LEU A 92 21.61 -15.60 44.80
CA LEU A 92 22.17 -15.33 43.48
C LEU A 92 21.13 -15.44 42.38
N HIS A 93 20.28 -16.48 42.42
CA HIS A 93 19.21 -16.65 41.44
C HIS A 93 18.19 -15.51 41.52
N LYS A 94 17.81 -15.09 42.73
CA LYS A 94 16.93 -13.94 42.96
C LYS A 94 17.51 -12.65 42.39
N ARG A 95 18.79 -12.36 42.66
CA ARG A 95 19.44 -11.15 42.09
C ARG A 95 19.53 -11.19 40.57
N ALA A 96 19.78 -12.37 39.99
CA ALA A 96 19.82 -12.53 38.54
C ALA A 96 18.46 -12.26 37.88
N THR A 97 17.36 -12.72 38.48
CA THR A 97 16.01 -12.45 37.96
C THR A 97 15.62 -10.98 38.14
N GLU A 98 15.94 -10.37 39.27
CA GLU A 98 15.73 -8.93 39.52
C GLU A 98 16.50 -8.07 38.51
N ALA A 99 17.78 -8.38 38.25
CA ALA A 99 18.58 -7.67 37.26
C ALA A 99 17.98 -7.78 35.84
N LYS A 100 17.51 -8.97 35.47
CA LYS A 100 16.86 -9.20 34.16
C LYS A 100 15.55 -8.41 34.02
N VAL A 101 14.79 -8.27 35.10
CA VAL A 101 13.56 -7.46 35.10
C VAL A 101 13.92 -5.97 35.00
N ALA A 102 14.94 -5.51 35.73
CA ALA A 102 15.40 -4.13 35.67
C ALA A 102 15.90 -3.75 34.26
N GLU A 103 16.68 -4.63 33.63
CA GLU A 103 17.18 -4.45 32.26
C GLU A 103 16.03 -4.29 31.25
N LYS A 104 15.05 -5.21 31.28
CA LYS A 104 13.86 -5.12 30.41
C LYS A 104 13.03 -3.86 30.68
N THR A 105 12.93 -3.45 31.94
CA THR A 105 12.20 -2.25 32.31
C THR A 105 12.92 -0.99 31.80
N ALA A 106 14.24 -0.93 31.93
CA ALA A 106 15.04 0.17 31.39
C ALA A 106 14.91 0.27 29.87
N ALA A 107 15.02 -0.85 29.15
CA ALA A 107 14.84 -0.88 27.70
C ALA A 107 13.46 -0.37 27.27
N LEU A 108 12.39 -0.81 27.94
CA LEU A 108 11.03 -0.34 27.65
C LEU A 108 10.87 1.17 27.90
N VAL A 109 11.48 1.68 28.98
CA VAL A 109 11.45 3.12 29.28
C VAL A 109 12.17 3.91 28.19
N GLU A 110 13.34 3.45 27.73
CA GLU A 110 14.07 4.08 26.62
C GLU A 110 13.25 4.09 25.32
N GLU A 111 12.59 2.98 24.97
CA GLU A 111 11.70 2.90 23.79
C GLU A 111 10.52 3.88 23.89
N VAL A 112 9.91 4.01 25.07
CA VAL A 112 8.83 4.99 25.28
C VAL A 112 9.35 6.41 25.10
N TYR A 113 10.52 6.73 25.65
CA TYR A 113 11.13 8.06 25.47
C TYR A 113 11.48 8.36 24.01
N SER A 114 12.03 7.40 23.26
CA SER A 114 12.34 7.58 21.84
C SER A 114 11.06 7.78 21.02
N ALA A 115 10.03 6.95 21.24
CA ALA A 115 8.75 7.08 20.56
C ALA A 115 8.05 8.42 20.87
N GLN A 116 8.15 8.92 22.12
CA GLN A 116 7.63 10.24 22.49
C GLN A 116 8.37 11.36 21.77
N ARG A 117 9.69 11.30 21.70
CA ARG A 117 10.49 12.29 20.96
C ARG A 117 10.09 12.31 19.48
N GLU A 118 10.02 11.14 18.84
CA GLU A 118 9.63 11.03 17.43
C GLU A 118 8.22 11.60 17.18
N ARG A 119 7.27 11.30 18.09
CA ARG A 119 5.92 11.87 18.04
C ARG A 119 5.95 13.40 18.10
N ASP A 120 6.70 13.96 19.04
CA ASP A 120 6.77 15.42 19.24
C ASP A 120 7.45 16.11 18.05
N GLU A 121 8.50 15.51 17.49
CA GLU A 121 9.13 15.97 16.25
C GLU A 121 8.17 15.95 15.07
N ALA A 122 7.40 14.86 14.90
CA ALA A 122 6.40 14.74 13.84
C ALA A 122 5.27 15.76 13.99
N VAL A 123 4.80 16.01 15.22
CA VAL A 123 3.79 17.02 15.52
C VAL A 123 4.31 18.42 15.19
N MET A 124 5.54 18.75 15.61
CA MET A 124 6.16 20.03 15.30
C MET A 124 6.38 20.21 13.80
N ALA A 125 6.77 19.17 13.07
CA ALA A 125 6.90 19.20 11.62
C ALA A 125 5.56 19.48 10.93
N ARG A 126 4.48 18.79 11.33
CA ARG A 126 3.13 19.03 10.80
C ARG A 126 2.63 20.44 11.08
N LEU A 127 2.88 20.96 12.28
CA LEU A 127 2.48 22.33 12.64
C LEU A 127 3.22 23.37 11.80
N ARG A 128 4.52 23.16 11.51
CA ARG A 128 5.29 24.03 10.61
C ARG A 128 4.72 24.04 9.21
N LEU A 129 4.49 22.85 8.63
CA LEU A 129 3.89 22.73 7.29
C LEU A 129 2.52 23.42 7.22
N ALA A 130 1.64 23.22 8.20
CA ALA A 130 0.34 23.88 8.23
C ALA A 130 0.46 25.41 8.30
N ASN A 131 1.46 25.94 9.01
CA ASN A 131 1.72 27.39 9.03
C ASN A 131 2.26 27.88 7.69
N GLU A 132 3.19 27.17 7.07
CA GLU A 132 3.73 27.49 5.73
C GLU A 132 2.61 27.50 4.68
N GLU A 133 1.76 26.46 4.65
CA GLU A 133 0.62 26.38 3.73
C GLU A 133 -0.39 27.51 3.93
N ARG A 134 -0.67 27.87 5.20
CA ARG A 134 -1.55 29.00 5.52
C ARG A 134 -0.94 30.32 5.06
N ASP A 135 0.34 30.53 5.32
CA ASP A 135 1.03 31.77 4.98
C ASP A 135 1.15 31.92 3.45
N ASP A 136 1.39 30.83 2.73
CA ASP A 136 1.32 30.75 1.26
C ASP A 136 -0.07 31.07 0.73
N ALA A 137 -1.12 30.51 1.34
CA ALA A 137 -2.50 30.79 0.97
C ALA A 137 -2.86 32.26 1.20
N LEU A 138 -2.40 32.84 2.31
CA LEU A 138 -2.57 34.27 2.62
C LEU A 138 -1.84 35.16 1.60
N LEU A 139 -0.62 34.78 1.19
CA LEU A 139 0.11 35.50 0.15
C LEU A 139 -0.62 35.47 -1.19
N ARG A 140 -1.11 34.29 -1.61
CA ARG A 140 -1.90 34.15 -2.84
C ARG A 140 -3.19 34.96 -2.78
N ALA A 141 -3.91 34.91 -1.66
CA ALA A 141 -5.13 35.69 -1.46
C ALA A 141 -4.87 37.20 -1.57
N LYS A 142 -3.80 37.70 -0.95
CA LYS A 142 -3.40 39.12 -1.06
C LYS A 142 -3.03 39.52 -2.49
N HIS A 143 -2.33 38.67 -3.24
CA HIS A 143 -2.02 38.93 -4.65
C HIS A 143 -3.28 39.00 -5.51
N LEU A 144 -4.24 38.10 -5.28
CA LEU A 144 -5.52 38.13 -5.98
C LEU A 144 -6.34 39.37 -5.61
N GLU A 145 -6.37 39.76 -4.34
CA GLU A 145 -7.03 40.99 -3.88
C GLU A 145 -6.41 42.23 -4.53
N GLN A 146 -5.08 42.32 -4.60
CA GLN A 146 -4.37 43.38 -5.31
C GLN A 146 -4.72 43.39 -6.80
N SER A 147 -4.74 42.21 -7.45
CA SER A 147 -5.11 42.07 -8.86
C SER A 147 -6.56 42.50 -9.13
N LEU A 148 -7.48 42.15 -8.23
CA LEU A 148 -8.88 42.58 -8.29
C LEU A 148 -9.00 44.10 -8.14
N LYS A 149 -8.28 44.69 -7.19
CA LYS A 149 -8.25 46.16 -7.01
C LYS A 149 -7.67 46.90 -8.22
N GLU A 150 -6.71 46.30 -8.92
CA GLU A 150 -6.22 46.82 -10.21
C GLU A 150 -7.28 46.71 -11.32
N LEU A 151 -8.08 45.64 -11.32
CA LEU A 151 -9.19 45.43 -12.27
C LEU A 151 -10.41 46.33 -12.00
N GLU A 152 -10.74 46.62 -10.74
CA GLU A 152 -11.83 47.56 -10.38
C GLU A 152 -11.56 49.00 -10.85
N ASN A 153 -10.29 49.35 -11.11
CA ASN A 153 -9.88 50.63 -11.72
C ASN A 153 -9.94 50.64 -13.26
N ILE A 154 -10.52 49.60 -13.87
CA ILE A 154 -10.77 49.51 -15.31
C ILE A 154 -12.26 49.73 -15.52
N ASN A 155 -12.65 50.94 -15.94
CA ASN A 155 -13.99 51.18 -16.44
C ASN A 155 -14.23 50.29 -17.68
N PRO A 156 -15.12 49.28 -17.62
CA PRO A 156 -15.28 48.31 -18.70
C PRO A 156 -15.92 48.94 -19.94
N GLU A 157 -16.83 49.92 -19.78
CA GLU A 157 -17.48 50.63 -20.90
C GLU A 157 -16.49 51.44 -21.77
N GLU A 158 -15.35 51.87 -21.22
CA GLU A 158 -14.35 52.66 -21.94
C GLU A 158 -13.25 51.81 -22.60
N ASN A 159 -13.07 50.53 -22.20
CA ASN A 159 -12.08 49.64 -22.81
C ASN A 159 -12.58 48.88 -24.05
N ASP A 160 -13.87 48.58 -24.13
CA ASP A 160 -14.47 47.85 -25.26
C ASP A 160 -14.67 48.73 -26.50
N MET A 161 -14.64 50.06 -26.33
CA MET A 161 -14.71 50.98 -27.46
C MET A 161 -13.46 50.91 -28.32
N THR A 162 -13.65 50.84 -29.63
CA THR A 162 -12.54 50.95 -30.58
C THR A 162 -11.99 52.38 -30.56
N LEU A 163 -10.69 52.53 -30.90
CA LEU A 163 -10.10 53.88 -31.04
C LEU A 163 -10.89 54.71 -32.07
N GLN A 164 -11.42 54.05 -33.10
CA GLN A 164 -12.25 54.68 -34.11
C GLN A 164 -13.58 55.20 -33.54
N GLU A 165 -14.25 54.44 -32.67
CA GLU A 165 -15.46 54.89 -31.97
C GLU A 165 -15.21 56.09 -31.05
N LEU A 166 -14.10 56.07 -30.31
CA LEU A 166 -13.70 57.20 -29.45
C LEU A 166 -13.41 58.46 -30.27
N LEU A 167 -12.70 58.33 -31.40
CA LEU A 167 -12.44 59.44 -32.32
C LEU A 167 -13.72 59.96 -32.96
N ASN A 168 -14.63 59.07 -33.38
CA ASN A 168 -15.94 59.46 -33.92
C ASN A 168 -16.79 60.19 -32.87
N ARG A 169 -16.75 59.77 -31.60
CA ARG A 169 -17.43 60.45 -30.50
C ARG A 169 -16.85 61.81 -30.18
N ILE A 170 -15.52 61.98 -30.29
CA ILE A 170 -14.87 63.30 -30.19
C ILE A 170 -15.31 64.20 -31.34
N ASN A 171 -15.30 63.68 -32.56
CA ASN A 171 -15.65 64.45 -33.76
C ASN A 171 -17.12 64.90 -33.77
N ASN A 172 -18.00 64.12 -33.15
CA ASN A 172 -19.44 64.39 -33.07
C ASN A 172 -19.88 64.96 -31.71
N ALA A 173 -18.97 65.37 -30.84
CA ALA A 173 -19.31 65.87 -29.51
C ALA A 173 -19.70 67.36 -29.55
N ASP A 174 -20.93 67.66 -29.13
CA ASP A 174 -21.46 69.03 -29.10
C ASP A 174 -20.98 69.86 -27.88
N THR A 175 -20.23 69.24 -26.96
CA THR A 175 -19.74 69.91 -25.74
C THR A 175 -18.25 69.66 -25.51
N SER A 176 -17.56 70.69 -25.02
CA SER A 176 -16.15 70.61 -24.63
C SER A 176 -15.88 69.54 -23.57
N ILE A 177 -16.84 69.34 -22.65
CA ILE A 177 -16.75 68.32 -21.59
C ILE A 177 -16.76 66.91 -22.19
N ALA A 178 -17.61 66.63 -23.19
CA ALA A 178 -17.64 65.34 -23.86
C ALA A 178 -16.36 65.07 -24.68
N ILE A 179 -15.83 66.10 -25.34
CA ILE A 179 -14.53 66.02 -26.02
C ILE A 179 -13.42 65.68 -25.02
N GLN A 180 -13.37 66.38 -23.88
CA GLN A 180 -12.36 66.18 -22.85
C GLN A 180 -12.44 64.77 -22.23
N LYS A 181 -13.66 64.27 -21.94
CA LYS A 181 -13.87 62.93 -21.38
C LYS A 181 -13.35 61.85 -22.35
N ASN A 182 -13.78 61.87 -23.61
CA ASN A 182 -13.32 60.89 -24.60
C ASN A 182 -11.81 61.03 -24.90
N GLY A 183 -11.28 62.26 -24.89
CA GLY A 183 -9.85 62.52 -25.03
C GLY A 183 -9.03 61.94 -23.88
N ALA A 184 -9.51 62.04 -22.64
CA ALA A 184 -8.87 61.47 -21.47
C ALA A 184 -8.77 59.93 -21.56
N VAL A 185 -9.82 59.27 -22.07
CA VAL A 185 -9.84 57.81 -22.30
C VAL A 185 -8.77 57.40 -23.33
N ILE A 186 -8.63 58.14 -24.44
CA ILE A 186 -7.61 57.86 -25.46
C ILE A 186 -6.20 58.02 -24.86
N VAL A 187 -5.96 59.09 -24.10
CA VAL A 187 -4.67 59.36 -23.46
C VAL A 187 -4.32 58.27 -22.43
N ASP A 188 -5.28 57.88 -21.59
CA ASP A 188 -5.10 56.78 -20.64
C ASP A 188 -4.78 55.46 -21.34
N ARG A 189 -5.48 55.13 -22.44
CA ARG A 189 -5.21 53.93 -23.24
C ARG A 189 -3.81 53.93 -23.86
N LEU A 190 -3.36 55.08 -24.37
CA LEU A 190 -2.00 55.23 -24.90
C LEU A 190 -0.95 55.06 -23.81
N TYR A 191 -1.18 55.66 -22.64
CA TYR A 191 -0.28 55.53 -21.49
C TYR A 191 -0.18 54.08 -21.01
N ARG A 192 -1.32 53.40 -20.80
CA ARG A 192 -1.36 51.98 -20.40
C ARG A 192 -0.69 51.08 -21.44
N THR A 193 -0.89 51.33 -22.73
CA THR A 193 -0.24 50.56 -23.80
C THR A 193 1.27 50.72 -23.78
N LYS A 194 1.75 51.96 -23.58
CA LYS A 194 3.19 52.25 -23.44
C LYS A 194 3.78 51.56 -22.22
N GLU A 195 3.07 51.58 -21.09
CA GLU A 195 3.54 50.98 -19.85
C GLU A 195 3.56 49.45 -19.91
N ARG A 196 2.53 48.82 -20.49
CA ARG A 196 2.52 47.37 -20.77
C ARG A 196 3.70 46.96 -21.65
N LYS A 197 4.02 47.73 -22.70
CA LYS A 197 5.19 47.45 -23.54
C LYS A 197 6.50 47.49 -22.75
N LYS A 198 6.68 48.47 -21.86
CA LYS A 198 7.87 48.51 -20.99
C LYS A 198 7.93 47.31 -20.04
N LYS A 199 6.80 46.93 -19.45
CA LYS A 199 6.70 45.78 -18.55
C LYS A 199 7.08 44.48 -19.26
N ILE A 200 6.53 44.24 -20.45
CA ILE A 200 6.88 43.08 -21.29
C ILE A 200 8.38 43.08 -21.59
N ILE A 201 8.95 44.22 -22.04
CA ILE A 201 10.39 44.30 -22.33
C ILE A 201 11.25 44.00 -21.09
N ALA A 202 10.84 44.45 -19.91
CA ALA A 202 11.55 44.17 -18.67
C ALA A 202 11.47 42.68 -18.28
N GLU A 203 10.29 42.07 -18.40
CA GLU A 203 10.07 40.65 -18.14
C GLU A 203 10.88 39.77 -19.11
N GLU A 204 10.87 40.08 -20.40
CA GLU A 204 11.68 39.40 -21.42
C GLU A 204 13.19 39.54 -21.13
N MET A 205 13.64 40.74 -20.74
CA MET A 205 15.04 40.96 -20.37
C MET A 205 15.44 40.13 -19.14
N ASN A 206 14.57 40.06 -18.12
CA ASN A 206 14.82 39.26 -16.93
C ASN A 206 14.86 37.76 -17.26
N ALA A 207 13.94 37.26 -18.09
CA ALA A 207 13.94 35.86 -18.52
C ALA A 207 15.24 35.48 -19.25
N VAL A 208 15.74 36.35 -20.13
CA VAL A 208 17.02 36.14 -20.83
C VAL A 208 18.20 36.14 -19.85
N ILE A 209 18.18 37.01 -18.83
CA ILE A 209 19.20 37.03 -17.77
C ILE A 209 19.20 35.73 -16.97
N GLU A 210 18.03 35.25 -16.57
CA GLU A 210 17.86 34.00 -15.82
C GLU A 210 18.34 32.79 -16.64
N GLU A 211 17.98 32.71 -17.92
CA GLU A 211 18.44 31.65 -18.82
C GLU A 211 19.98 31.66 -18.96
N ARG A 212 20.57 32.85 -19.15
CA ARG A 212 22.02 33.03 -19.20
C ARG A 212 22.68 32.54 -17.91
N ASP A 213 22.16 32.93 -16.75
CA ASP A 213 22.76 32.59 -15.47
C ASP A 213 22.61 31.09 -15.13
N ALA A 214 21.50 30.47 -15.54
CA ALA A 214 21.32 29.03 -15.48
C ALA A 214 22.33 28.30 -16.38
N ALA A 215 22.51 28.75 -17.62
CA ALA A 215 23.49 28.18 -18.55
C ALA A 215 24.92 28.34 -18.02
N LEU A 216 25.29 29.51 -17.49
CA LEU A 216 26.60 29.75 -16.88
C LEU A 216 26.84 28.82 -15.67
N SER A 217 25.81 28.59 -14.85
CA SER A 217 25.89 27.69 -13.70
C SER A 217 26.08 26.23 -14.14
N GLN A 218 25.43 25.82 -15.23
CA GLN A 218 25.63 24.50 -15.82
C GLN A 218 27.04 24.34 -16.41
N CYS A 219 27.55 25.34 -17.14
CA CYS A 219 28.91 25.34 -17.65
C CYS A 219 29.94 25.18 -16.52
N LYS A 220 29.82 25.97 -15.45
CA LYS A 220 30.71 25.86 -14.28
C LYS A 220 30.69 24.47 -13.63
N ARG A 221 29.51 23.85 -13.54
CA ARG A 221 29.36 22.49 -12.99
C ARG A 221 30.06 21.46 -13.88
N LEU A 222 29.82 21.51 -15.19
CA LEU A 222 30.45 20.60 -16.14
C LEU A 222 31.97 20.77 -16.17
N GLU A 223 32.48 22.00 -16.04
CA GLU A 223 33.91 22.27 -15.90
C GLU A 223 34.51 21.62 -14.65
N GLN A 224 33.81 21.66 -13.51
CA GLN A 224 34.23 21.00 -12.26
C GLN A 224 34.20 19.48 -12.38
N GLU A 225 33.15 18.91 -12.98
CA GLU A 225 33.05 17.47 -13.23
C GLU A 225 34.17 16.98 -14.16
N LEU A 226 34.50 17.75 -15.20
CA LEU A 226 35.61 17.46 -16.11
C LEU A 226 36.95 17.49 -15.36
N HIS A 227 37.17 18.48 -14.49
CA HIS A 227 38.37 18.54 -13.66
C HIS A 227 38.47 17.30 -12.75
N HIS A 228 37.38 16.94 -12.08
CA HIS A 228 37.34 15.78 -11.19
C HIS A 228 37.61 14.47 -11.94
N LEU A 229 37.01 14.28 -13.13
CA LEU A 229 37.28 13.12 -13.98
C LEU A 229 38.73 13.07 -14.46
N LYS A 230 39.34 14.21 -14.78
CA LYS A 230 40.78 14.29 -15.13
C LYS A 230 41.66 13.88 -13.95
N GLU A 231 41.38 14.36 -12.74
CA GLU A 231 42.11 13.95 -11.52
C GLU A 231 41.92 12.46 -11.20
N GLN A 232 40.71 11.93 -11.35
CA GLN A 232 40.40 10.52 -11.15
C GLN A 232 41.12 9.61 -12.18
N ASN A 233 41.19 10.04 -13.45
CA ASN A 233 41.94 9.33 -14.49
C ASN A 233 43.46 9.39 -14.26
N GLN A 234 43.98 10.53 -13.79
CA GLN A 234 45.40 10.66 -13.48
C GLN A 234 45.80 9.82 -12.25
N THR A 235 44.93 9.73 -11.23
CA THR A 235 45.18 8.94 -10.02
C THR A 235 45.00 7.43 -10.24
N SER A 236 44.10 7.02 -11.13
CA SER A 236 43.93 5.62 -11.54
C SER A 236 45.06 5.11 -12.45
N ALA A 237 45.61 5.95 -13.33
CA ALA A 237 46.77 5.62 -14.16
C ALA A 237 48.05 5.33 -13.33
N ASN A 238 48.15 5.87 -12.11
CA ASN A 238 49.30 5.69 -11.23
C ASN A 238 49.21 4.47 -10.29
N ASN A 239 48.14 3.68 -10.34
CA ASN A 239 47.95 2.49 -9.50
C ASN A 239 47.84 1.20 -10.34
N THR A 240 48.98 0.52 -10.55
CA THR A 240 49.10 -0.72 -11.36
C THR A 240 48.18 -1.87 -10.92
N ARG A 241 47.62 -1.85 -9.70
CA ARG A 241 46.66 -2.87 -9.22
C ARG A 241 45.21 -2.68 -9.70
N HIS A 242 44.80 -1.47 -10.13
CA HIS A 242 43.39 -1.18 -10.45
C HIS A 242 42.98 -1.63 -11.86
N LEU A 243 43.93 -1.64 -12.82
CA LEU A 243 43.68 -2.00 -14.22
C LEU A 243 43.12 -3.43 -14.40
N THR A 244 43.50 -4.38 -13.54
CA THR A 244 43.04 -5.77 -13.61
C THR A 244 41.62 -5.99 -13.09
N ALA A 245 41.17 -5.21 -12.10
CA ALA A 245 39.83 -5.36 -11.52
C ALA A 245 38.77 -4.70 -12.40
N GLU A 246 39.07 -3.51 -12.93
CA GLU A 246 38.18 -2.77 -13.80
C GLU A 246 37.99 -3.46 -15.16
N ASN A 247 39.05 -4.08 -15.72
CA ASN A 247 38.95 -4.89 -16.94
C ASN A 247 38.02 -6.11 -16.76
N ASN A 248 38.05 -6.75 -15.59
CA ASN A 248 37.16 -7.87 -15.29
C ASN A 248 35.71 -7.41 -15.10
N GLN A 249 35.49 -6.24 -14.49
CA GLN A 249 34.16 -5.65 -14.32
C GLN A 249 33.59 -5.17 -15.67
N GLU A 250 34.43 -4.58 -16.53
CA GLU A 250 34.05 -4.18 -17.89
C GLU A 250 33.68 -5.40 -18.75
N ARG A 251 34.42 -6.51 -18.63
CA ARG A 251 34.09 -7.78 -19.31
C ARG A 251 32.74 -8.33 -18.85
N ALA A 252 32.49 -8.36 -17.54
CA ALA A 252 31.22 -8.83 -16.99
C ALA A 252 30.03 -7.96 -17.44
N LEU A 253 30.20 -6.64 -17.51
CA LEU A 253 29.16 -5.74 -18.02
C LEU A 253 28.91 -5.94 -19.53
N LYS A 254 29.94 -6.20 -20.33
CA LYS A 254 29.80 -6.52 -21.76
C LYS A 254 29.06 -7.83 -21.98
N GLU A 255 29.35 -8.87 -21.20
CA GLU A 255 28.64 -10.15 -21.25
C GLU A 255 27.16 -9.99 -20.88
N LYS A 256 26.87 -9.22 -19.82
CA LYS A 256 25.49 -8.93 -19.40
C LYS A 256 24.72 -8.14 -20.46
N LEU A 257 25.35 -7.17 -21.11
CA LEU A 257 24.76 -6.41 -22.22
C LEU A 257 24.43 -7.33 -23.41
N LEU A 258 25.34 -8.26 -23.74
CA LEU A 258 25.13 -9.20 -24.83
C LEU A 258 23.96 -10.16 -24.54
N ALA A 259 23.89 -10.70 -23.31
CA ALA A 259 22.78 -11.53 -22.88
C ALA A 259 21.43 -10.80 -22.96
N MET A 260 21.36 -9.55 -22.47
CA MET A 260 20.13 -8.74 -22.59
C MET A 260 19.72 -8.46 -24.03
N LYS A 261 20.69 -8.23 -24.94
CA LYS A 261 20.40 -8.05 -26.36
C LYS A 261 19.78 -9.31 -26.96
N GLN A 262 20.34 -10.47 -26.65
CA GLN A 262 19.84 -11.76 -27.12
C GLN A 262 18.44 -12.05 -26.55
N GLU A 263 18.21 -11.82 -25.26
CA GLU A 263 16.89 -11.95 -24.63
C GLU A 263 15.85 -11.05 -25.31
N ARG A 264 16.20 -9.77 -25.55
CA ARG A 264 15.34 -8.82 -26.27
C ARG A 264 15.00 -9.33 -27.68
N GLU A 265 15.97 -9.84 -28.42
CA GLU A 265 15.75 -10.39 -29.76
C GLU A 265 14.81 -11.59 -29.74
N THR A 266 14.97 -12.51 -28.79
CA THR A 266 14.04 -13.64 -28.63
C THR A 266 12.63 -13.20 -28.24
N ALA A 267 12.49 -12.18 -27.39
CA ALA A 267 11.19 -11.62 -27.03
C ALA A 267 10.51 -10.97 -28.24
N VAL A 268 11.25 -10.20 -29.05
CA VAL A 268 10.73 -9.60 -30.28
C VAL A 268 10.25 -10.66 -31.28
N GLN A 269 10.98 -11.77 -31.41
CA GLN A 269 10.55 -12.89 -32.27
C GLN A 269 9.25 -13.52 -31.76
N ARG A 270 9.10 -13.72 -30.46
CA ARG A 270 7.84 -14.22 -29.87
C ARG A 270 6.67 -13.27 -30.10
N TYR A 271 6.89 -11.96 -29.96
CA TYR A 271 5.84 -10.98 -30.23
C TYR A 271 5.37 -11.02 -31.68
N ARG A 272 6.31 -11.17 -32.64
CA ARG A 272 5.95 -11.31 -34.06
C ARG A 272 5.08 -12.55 -34.31
N GLN A 273 5.42 -13.69 -33.70
CA GLN A 273 4.61 -14.92 -33.81
C GLN A 273 3.19 -14.73 -33.25
N LEU A 274 3.07 -14.11 -32.08
CA LEU A 274 1.76 -13.81 -31.49
C LEU A 274 0.94 -12.83 -32.33
N GLU A 275 1.59 -11.85 -32.96
CA GLU A 275 0.93 -10.91 -33.87
C GLU A 275 0.37 -11.62 -35.11
N GLU A 276 1.14 -12.55 -35.69
CA GLU A 276 0.69 -13.41 -36.81
C GLU A 276 -0.50 -14.30 -36.42
N GLU A 277 -0.48 -14.89 -35.22
CA GLU A 277 -1.60 -15.67 -34.68
C GLU A 277 -2.86 -14.82 -34.50
N ILE A 278 -2.73 -13.63 -33.89
CA ILE A 278 -3.86 -12.70 -33.71
C ILE A 278 -4.44 -12.30 -35.05
N GLN A 279 -3.59 -12.00 -36.04
CA GLN A 279 -4.05 -11.61 -37.37
C GLN A 279 -4.80 -12.76 -38.06
N THR A 280 -4.31 -14.00 -37.90
CA THR A 280 -4.97 -15.20 -38.42
C THR A 280 -6.34 -15.42 -37.76
N LEU A 281 -6.42 -15.29 -36.44
CA LEU A 281 -7.68 -15.40 -35.70
C LEU A 281 -8.68 -14.32 -36.11
N ARG A 282 -8.23 -13.08 -36.36
CA ARG A 282 -9.08 -12.00 -36.87
C ARG A 282 -9.64 -12.32 -38.26
N SER A 283 -8.82 -12.85 -39.18
CA SER A 283 -9.32 -13.27 -40.50
C SER A 283 -10.35 -14.39 -40.42
N LEU A 284 -10.12 -15.39 -39.57
CA LEU A 284 -11.06 -16.49 -39.36
C LEU A 284 -12.37 -15.99 -38.74
N SER A 285 -12.30 -15.09 -37.76
CA SER A 285 -13.50 -14.49 -37.16
C SER A 285 -14.31 -13.69 -38.18
N GLN A 286 -13.65 -12.95 -39.07
CA GLN A 286 -14.32 -12.23 -40.16
C GLN A 286 -14.99 -13.19 -41.14
N GLU A 287 -14.32 -14.29 -41.50
CA GLU A 287 -14.87 -15.32 -42.37
C GLU A 287 -16.13 -15.96 -41.76
N VAL A 288 -16.09 -16.30 -40.47
CA VAL A 288 -17.25 -16.86 -39.75
C VAL A 288 -18.43 -15.86 -39.76
N SER A 289 -18.18 -14.58 -39.50
CA SER A 289 -19.24 -13.56 -39.54
C SER A 289 -19.86 -13.41 -40.94
N LEU A 290 -19.06 -13.44 -42.00
CA LEU A 290 -19.55 -13.38 -43.37
C LEU A 290 -20.36 -14.63 -43.73
N LYS A 291 -19.92 -15.80 -43.26
CA LYS A 291 -20.64 -17.07 -43.45
C LYS A 291 -22.00 -17.05 -42.75
N ASP A 292 -22.08 -16.52 -41.54
CA ASP A 292 -23.35 -16.37 -40.81
C ASP A 292 -24.30 -15.41 -41.54
N GLN A 293 -23.79 -14.27 -42.02
CA GLN A 293 -24.58 -13.31 -42.81
C GLN A 293 -25.12 -13.94 -44.11
N PHE A 294 -24.27 -14.72 -44.80
CA PHE A 294 -24.66 -15.46 -45.99
C PHE A 294 -25.77 -16.47 -45.68
N ASN A 295 -25.63 -17.25 -44.60
CA ASN A 295 -26.65 -18.21 -44.18
C ASN A 295 -27.98 -17.54 -43.82
N CYS A 296 -27.96 -16.40 -43.12
CA CYS A 296 -29.17 -15.62 -42.82
C CYS A 296 -29.87 -15.14 -44.10
N THR A 297 -29.09 -14.68 -45.08
CA THR A 297 -29.61 -14.21 -46.37
C THR A 297 -30.19 -15.37 -47.18
N LEU A 298 -29.51 -16.51 -47.19
CA LEU A 298 -29.98 -17.74 -47.85
C LEU A 298 -31.31 -18.21 -47.26
N SER A 299 -31.42 -18.28 -45.92
CA SER A 299 -32.66 -18.66 -45.24
C SER A 299 -33.81 -17.70 -45.56
N THR A 300 -33.52 -16.40 -45.72
CA THR A 300 -34.52 -15.41 -46.15
C THR A 300 -35.05 -15.71 -47.56
N TYR A 301 -34.16 -16.04 -48.50
CA TYR A 301 -34.55 -16.42 -49.86
C TYR A 301 -35.32 -17.74 -49.90
N GLU A 302 -34.90 -18.74 -49.13
CA GLU A 302 -35.61 -20.03 -49.02
C GLU A 302 -37.03 -19.83 -48.50
N ASN A 303 -37.21 -19.03 -47.45
CA ASN A 303 -38.53 -18.72 -46.90
C ASN A 303 -39.41 -17.96 -47.93
N ALA A 304 -38.84 -17.01 -48.66
CA ALA A 304 -39.56 -16.28 -49.70
C ALA A 304 -39.96 -17.19 -50.87
N LEU A 305 -39.08 -18.12 -51.26
CA LEU A 305 -39.35 -19.10 -52.31
C LEU A 305 -40.49 -20.04 -51.88
N LYS A 306 -40.43 -20.54 -50.64
CA LYS A 306 -41.47 -21.41 -50.07
C LYS A 306 -42.82 -20.70 -49.99
N SER A 307 -42.84 -19.44 -49.54
CA SER A 307 -44.08 -18.63 -49.54
C SER A 307 -44.64 -18.44 -50.95
N ARG A 308 -43.79 -18.24 -51.96
CA ARG A 308 -44.23 -18.16 -53.36
C ARG A 308 -44.77 -19.49 -53.86
N GLU A 309 -44.13 -20.60 -53.51
CA GLU A 309 -44.60 -21.95 -53.85
C GLU A 309 -45.97 -22.24 -53.23
N ASP A 310 -46.19 -21.85 -51.97
CA ASP A 310 -47.49 -21.94 -51.31
C ASP A 310 -48.56 -21.13 -52.06
N ILE A 311 -48.25 -19.88 -52.45
CA ILE A 311 -49.16 -19.03 -53.24
C ILE A 311 -49.49 -19.69 -54.59
N VAL A 312 -48.49 -20.17 -55.32
CA VAL A 312 -48.69 -20.85 -56.61
C VAL A 312 -49.57 -22.08 -56.45
N THR A 313 -49.34 -22.88 -55.41
CA THR A 313 -50.14 -24.06 -55.10
C THR A 313 -51.61 -23.69 -54.83
N ILE A 314 -51.86 -22.63 -54.07
CA ILE A 314 -53.21 -22.10 -53.81
C ILE A 314 -53.86 -21.62 -55.11
N THR A 315 -53.14 -20.86 -55.94
CA THR A 315 -53.68 -20.35 -57.22
C THR A 315 -53.99 -21.48 -58.20
N LEU A 316 -53.14 -22.51 -58.28
CA LEU A 316 -53.40 -23.69 -59.12
C LEU A 316 -54.70 -24.39 -58.69
N ARG A 317 -54.86 -24.62 -57.39
CA ARG A 317 -56.09 -25.22 -56.84
C ARG A 317 -57.34 -24.37 -57.16
N GLN A 318 -57.26 -23.05 -56.99
CA GLN A 318 -58.36 -22.15 -57.34
C GLN A 318 -58.69 -22.19 -58.83
N ASN A 319 -57.68 -22.28 -59.70
CA ASN A 319 -57.89 -22.42 -61.15
C ASN A 319 -58.54 -23.76 -61.50
N GLU A 320 -58.16 -24.86 -60.85
CA GLU A 320 -58.80 -26.16 -61.01
C GLU A 320 -60.27 -26.11 -60.56
N GLU A 321 -60.56 -25.48 -59.41
CA GLU A 321 -61.93 -25.25 -58.92
C GLU A 321 -62.74 -24.40 -59.92
N LEU A 322 -62.18 -23.33 -60.49
CA LEU A 322 -62.85 -22.52 -61.51
C LEU A 322 -63.07 -23.29 -62.82
N ALA A 323 -62.11 -24.10 -63.25
CA ALA A 323 -62.24 -24.93 -64.45
C ALA A 323 -63.37 -25.95 -64.30
N THR A 324 -63.49 -26.59 -63.13
CA THR A 324 -64.60 -27.51 -62.84
C THR A 324 -65.95 -26.79 -62.82
N GLN A 325 -66.03 -25.60 -62.21
CA GLN A 325 -67.25 -24.77 -62.23
C GLN A 325 -67.65 -24.37 -63.65
N LEU A 326 -66.69 -23.98 -64.50
CA LEU A 326 -66.95 -23.63 -65.89
C LEU A 326 -67.46 -24.85 -66.69
N GLN A 327 -66.87 -26.02 -66.49
CA GLN A 327 -67.31 -27.26 -67.12
C GLN A 327 -68.74 -27.60 -66.71
N GLN A 328 -69.07 -27.46 -65.42
CA GLN A 328 -70.43 -27.64 -64.92
C GLN A 328 -71.40 -26.65 -65.57
N ALA A 329 -71.08 -25.36 -65.61
CA ALA A 329 -71.92 -24.33 -66.24
C ALA A 329 -72.14 -24.61 -67.76
N LEU A 330 -71.11 -25.10 -68.47
CA LEU A 330 -71.25 -25.50 -69.87
C LEU A 330 -72.20 -26.70 -70.03
N THR A 331 -72.13 -27.71 -69.15
CA THR A 331 -73.07 -28.83 -69.17
C THR A 331 -74.50 -28.40 -68.84
N GLU A 332 -74.68 -27.50 -67.88
CA GLU A 332 -75.98 -26.92 -67.55
C GLU A 332 -76.55 -26.11 -68.72
N ARG A 333 -75.72 -25.30 -69.39
CA ARG A 333 -76.12 -24.57 -70.61
C ARG A 333 -76.56 -25.52 -71.72
N ALA A 334 -75.78 -26.56 -72.01
CA ALA A 334 -76.13 -27.56 -73.03
C ALA A 334 -77.45 -28.28 -72.70
N ASN A 335 -77.68 -28.61 -71.43
CA ASN A 335 -78.94 -29.20 -70.97
C ASN A 335 -80.12 -28.23 -71.14
N MET A 336 -79.95 -26.95 -70.83
CA MET A 336 -80.98 -25.91 -71.01
C MET A 336 -81.28 -25.67 -72.49
N GLU A 337 -80.25 -25.66 -73.34
CA GLU A 337 -80.39 -25.52 -74.79
C GLU A 337 -81.17 -26.70 -75.39
N LEU A 338 -80.89 -27.93 -74.92
CA LEU A 338 -81.64 -29.11 -75.32
C LEU A 338 -83.12 -29.03 -74.90
N LYS A 339 -83.40 -28.57 -73.68
CA LYS A 339 -84.78 -28.32 -73.22
C LYS A 339 -85.48 -27.22 -74.04
N PHE A 340 -84.76 -26.16 -74.39
CA PHE A 340 -85.30 -25.10 -75.24
C PHE A 340 -85.63 -25.62 -76.64
N GLN A 341 -84.75 -26.40 -77.25
CA GLN A 341 -84.98 -27.06 -78.53
C GLN A 341 -86.23 -27.95 -78.49
N GLN A 342 -86.36 -28.78 -77.45
CA GLN A 342 -87.55 -29.63 -77.24
C GLN A 342 -88.84 -28.81 -77.06
N ALA A 343 -88.79 -27.69 -76.32
CA ALA A 343 -89.93 -26.80 -76.16
C ALA A 343 -90.30 -26.11 -77.49
N LEU A 344 -89.32 -25.77 -78.32
CA LEU A 344 -89.51 -25.15 -79.62
C LEU A 344 -90.11 -26.15 -80.63
N GLU A 345 -89.64 -27.41 -80.63
CA GLU A 345 -90.24 -28.52 -81.39
C GLU A 345 -91.68 -28.78 -80.92
N ALA A 346 -91.94 -28.85 -79.61
CA ALA A 346 -93.29 -29.02 -79.07
C ALA A 346 -94.21 -27.85 -79.43
N ALA A 347 -93.69 -26.61 -79.45
CA ALA A 347 -94.44 -25.43 -79.89
C ALA A 347 -94.72 -25.46 -81.40
N GLN A 348 -93.77 -25.92 -82.23
CA GLN A 348 -93.98 -26.15 -83.66
C GLN A 348 -95.03 -27.24 -83.91
N GLU A 349 -94.95 -28.39 -83.24
CA GLU A 349 -95.96 -29.45 -83.33
C GLU A 349 -97.34 -28.96 -82.89
N ALA A 350 -97.43 -28.16 -81.83
CA ALA A 350 -98.68 -27.56 -81.39
C ALA A 350 -99.22 -26.57 -82.44
N ASN A 351 -98.36 -25.76 -83.06
CA ASN A 351 -98.75 -24.82 -84.11
C ASN A 351 -99.18 -25.56 -85.40
N GLU A 352 -98.53 -26.66 -85.78
CA GLU A 352 -98.93 -27.53 -86.88
C GLU A 352 -100.28 -28.22 -86.63
N LYS A 353 -100.60 -28.56 -85.37
CA LYS A 353 -101.90 -29.11 -84.96
C LYS A 353 -103.02 -28.06 -84.89
N VAL A 354 -102.69 -26.76 -84.82
CA VAL A 354 -103.66 -25.65 -84.88
C VAL A 354 -103.93 -25.21 -86.33
N GLN A 355 -103.03 -25.55 -87.28
CA GLN A 355 -103.16 -25.24 -88.71
C GLN A 355 -103.68 -26.43 -89.58
N LYS A 356 -103.99 -27.58 -88.96
CA LYS A 356 -104.74 -28.70 -89.56
C LYS A 356 -106.09 -28.81 -88.86
#